data_AF-A0A9Q4A8G9-F1
#
_entry.id   AF-A0A9Q4A8G9-F1
#
_cell.length_a   1.000
_cell.length_b   1.000
_cell.length_c   1.000
_cell.angle_alpha   90.00
_cell.angle_beta   90.00
_cell.angle_gamma   90.00
#
_symmetry.space_group_name_H-M   'P 1'
#
loop_
_entity.id
_entity.type
_entity.pdbx_description
1 polymer ?
#
loop_
_entity_poly.entity_id
_entity_poly.type
_entity_poly.pdbx_seq_one_letter_code
_entity_poly.pdbx_strand_id
1 'polypeptide(L)'
;MKTDNSFPLISQFHELQEDFERLLIADEANASILAGLIAEKVTLEKQIAALINNNHSKVVPVLTQEKHNSEVNDLISELHELQERFEQLTLLEREDAEVVEWESEKAELKNKLHTVAMEQQQYKMMLGEKEKENQQLLTALHDAQEELERSFFAQEASDAGQRRLNRLLERHPALWEFDTLEISHAITDDDYQVAQWCLTDVNLDKRLISKLRFRTVLSNGIVGIIIQRADQSLSSPLVRWPTTYAQHYELPCVVSRASGAHGSDNVFNILGSSDWNMIQALTGRLIELLARSDCKLPEGLEAGELKDGLIEFKDILTKWPNVLRYDTIDLYNSLETGNYHSIGIRLKSLQLGDCSWKHLDYRLATVSEPGKSFDQHPRLEFPEKASEVLKSWFAEIEDEHGDRLELRFAQPNMIDTRVWNALDGDDRLFIVSLIASLDTQMMELQQKYSSARNDWQSWRYLGSSIKTILTRKSTESQKLQKV
;
A
#
# COMPACT_ATOMS: atom_id res chain seq x y z
N MET A 1 36.54 -14.45 -0.76
CA MET A 1 37.91 -14.52 -1.35
C MET A 1 37.90 -15.53 -2.50
N LYS A 2 37.73 -15.04 -3.72
CA LYS A 2 38.14 -15.72 -4.95
C LYS A 2 38.86 -14.65 -5.77
N THR A 3 40.16 -14.81 -5.90
CA THR A 3 41.07 -13.91 -6.60
C THR A 3 40.99 -14.14 -8.11
N ASP A 4 40.86 -13.03 -8.82
CA ASP A 4 41.46 -12.67 -10.11
C ASP A 4 41.75 -13.79 -11.13
N ASN A 5 40.86 -13.87 -12.13
CA ASN A 5 41.12 -14.49 -13.43
C ASN A 5 41.13 -13.45 -14.58
N SER A 6 41.24 -12.15 -14.29
CA SER A 6 41.17 -11.06 -15.28
C SER A 6 42.52 -10.63 -15.87
N PHE A 7 43.64 -11.07 -15.29
CA PHE A 7 44.99 -10.72 -15.77
C PHE A 7 45.43 -11.28 -17.14
N PRO A 8 44.96 -12.45 -17.64
CA PRO A 8 45.42 -12.98 -18.93
C PRO A 8 44.96 -12.14 -20.13
N LEU A 9 43.78 -11.52 -20.03
CA LEU A 9 43.17 -10.79 -21.13
C LEU A 9 43.84 -9.43 -21.41
N ILE A 10 44.33 -8.75 -20.37
CA ILE A 10 45.00 -7.45 -20.52
C ILE A 10 46.35 -7.62 -21.22
N SER A 11 47.08 -8.71 -20.90
CA SER A 11 48.36 -9.01 -21.54
C SER A 11 48.19 -9.36 -23.03
N GLN A 12 47.15 -10.12 -23.37
CA GLN A 12 46.85 -10.46 -24.78
C GLN A 12 46.44 -9.24 -25.60
N PHE A 13 45.74 -8.27 -25.00
CA PHE A 13 45.37 -7.04 -25.70
C PHE A 13 46.56 -6.14 -26.01
N HIS A 14 47.53 -6.08 -25.09
CA HIS A 14 48.72 -5.25 -25.28
C HIS A 14 49.65 -5.80 -26.37
N GLU A 15 49.77 -7.14 -26.47
CA GLU A 15 50.53 -7.82 -27.52
C GLU A 15 49.90 -7.59 -28.91
N LEU A 16 48.57 -7.66 -28.99
CA LEU A 16 47.82 -7.38 -30.23
C LEU A 16 47.95 -5.92 -30.68
N GLN A 17 48.06 -4.97 -29.73
CA GLN A 17 48.27 -3.57 -30.05
C GLN A 17 49.68 -3.31 -30.61
N GLU A 18 50.73 -3.91 -30.02
CA GLU A 18 52.10 -3.76 -30.54
C GLU A 18 52.26 -4.35 -31.94
N ASP A 19 51.64 -5.50 -32.22
CA ASP A 19 51.66 -6.11 -33.56
C ASP A 19 50.92 -5.24 -34.60
N PHE A 20 49.85 -4.58 -34.20
CA PHE A 20 49.12 -3.66 -35.08
C PHE A 20 49.93 -2.40 -35.40
N GLU A 21 50.63 -1.83 -34.41
CA GLU A 21 51.52 -0.68 -34.62
C GLU A 21 52.69 -1.02 -35.54
N ARG A 22 53.26 -2.24 -35.43
CA ARG A 22 54.31 -2.72 -36.34
C ARG A 22 53.81 -2.88 -37.79
N LEU A 23 52.59 -3.39 -37.96
CA LEU A 23 51.97 -3.49 -39.29
C LEU A 23 51.71 -2.11 -39.90
N LEU A 24 51.31 -1.12 -39.10
CA LEU A 24 51.04 0.24 -39.59
C LEU A 24 52.33 0.92 -40.11
N ILE A 25 53.45 0.76 -39.40
CA ILE A 25 54.75 1.31 -39.80
C ILE A 25 55.26 0.63 -41.08
N ALA A 26 55.07 -0.69 -41.21
CA ALA A 26 55.44 -1.42 -42.42
C ALA A 26 54.61 -0.98 -43.64
N ASP A 27 53.34 -0.66 -43.43
CA ASP A 27 52.44 -0.20 -44.47
C ASP A 27 52.74 1.23 -44.92
N GLU A 28 53.09 2.14 -44.00
CA GLU A 28 53.59 3.48 -44.36
C GLU A 28 54.90 3.41 -45.16
N ALA A 29 55.81 2.48 -44.82
CA ALA A 29 57.03 2.26 -45.58
C ALA A 29 56.73 1.75 -47.01
N ASN A 30 55.76 0.85 -47.16
CA ASN A 30 55.33 0.34 -48.46
C ASN A 30 54.61 1.42 -49.31
N ALA A 31 53.77 2.25 -48.69
CA ALA A 31 53.13 3.38 -49.35
C ALA A 31 54.16 4.40 -49.88
N SER A 32 55.24 4.64 -49.13
CA SER A 32 56.33 5.50 -49.60
C SER A 32 57.10 4.90 -50.78
N ILE A 33 57.24 3.58 -50.87
CA ILE A 33 57.86 2.90 -52.01
C ILE A 33 56.94 2.99 -53.24
N LEU A 34 55.63 2.78 -53.05
CA LEU A 34 54.64 2.87 -54.13
C LEU A 34 54.58 4.29 -54.74
N ALA A 35 54.61 5.33 -53.90
CA ALA A 35 54.66 6.71 -54.35
C ALA A 35 55.92 7.02 -55.19
N GLY A 36 57.06 6.39 -54.87
CA GLY A 36 58.28 6.48 -55.66
C GLY A 36 58.15 5.86 -57.06
N LEU A 37 57.52 4.69 -57.15
CA LEU A 37 57.27 3.99 -58.43
C LEU A 37 56.27 4.74 -59.32
N ILE A 38 55.24 5.34 -58.73
CA ILE A 38 54.27 6.18 -59.47
C ILE A 38 54.97 7.41 -60.07
N ALA A 39 55.86 8.07 -59.30
CA ALA A 39 56.62 9.20 -59.81
C ALA A 39 57.53 8.81 -61.00
N GLU A 40 58.14 7.62 -60.94
CA GLU A 40 58.98 7.07 -62.01
C GLU A 40 58.17 6.77 -63.28
N LYS A 41 56.98 6.16 -63.14
CA LYS A 41 56.03 5.92 -64.24
C LYS A 41 55.65 7.23 -64.95
N VAL A 42 55.30 8.28 -64.21
CA VAL A 42 54.95 9.59 -64.78
C VAL A 42 56.12 10.22 -65.54
N THR A 43 57.37 10.03 -65.07
CA THR A 43 58.55 10.49 -65.81
C THR A 43 58.78 9.71 -67.10
N LEU A 44 58.56 8.40 -67.12
CA LEU A 44 58.67 7.56 -68.31
C LEU A 44 57.59 7.90 -69.35
N GLU A 45 56.35 8.14 -68.92
CA GLU A 45 55.27 8.57 -69.80
C GLU A 45 55.56 9.92 -70.47
N LYS A 46 56.15 10.88 -69.72
CA LYS A 46 56.64 12.13 -70.30
C LYS A 46 57.76 11.92 -71.32
N GLN A 47 58.67 10.96 -71.10
CA GLN A 47 59.73 10.65 -72.06
C GLN A 47 59.18 10.00 -73.35
N ILE A 48 58.18 9.11 -73.21
CA ILE A 48 57.50 8.49 -74.36
C ILE A 48 56.73 9.55 -75.16
N ALA A 49 56.00 10.45 -74.49
CA ALA A 49 55.30 11.56 -75.15
C ALA A 49 56.26 12.51 -75.89
N ALA A 50 57.46 12.73 -75.34
CA ALA A 50 58.50 13.53 -76.00
C ALA A 50 59.10 12.82 -77.24
N LEU A 51 59.20 11.49 -77.24
CA LEU A 51 59.66 10.71 -78.39
C LEU A 51 58.63 10.70 -79.53
N ILE A 52 57.34 10.56 -79.20
CA ILE A 52 56.24 10.58 -80.18
C ILE A 52 56.13 11.96 -80.86
N ASN A 53 56.33 13.05 -80.11
CA ASN A 53 56.24 14.40 -80.66
C ASN A 53 57.45 14.80 -81.54
N ASN A 54 58.56 14.04 -81.47
CA ASN A 54 59.77 14.30 -82.27
C ASN A 54 59.80 13.59 -83.64
N ASN A 55 58.87 12.68 -83.93
CA ASN A 55 58.85 11.90 -85.19
C ASN A 55 57.81 12.36 -86.24
N HIS A 56 57.19 13.54 -86.07
CA HIS A 56 56.22 14.09 -87.03
C HIS A 56 56.70 15.34 -87.78
N SER A 57 57.89 15.27 -88.41
CA SER A 57 58.29 16.22 -89.45
C SER A 57 59.40 15.68 -90.37
N LYS A 58 59.03 15.08 -91.52
CA LYS A 58 59.75 15.12 -92.82
C LYS A 58 59.01 14.34 -93.95
N VAL A 59 58.21 15.08 -94.73
CA VAL A 59 58.13 15.18 -96.22
C VAL A 59 58.46 13.95 -97.13
N VAL A 60 57.43 13.31 -97.76
CA VAL A 60 56.98 13.31 -99.21
C VAL A 60 58.06 13.24 -100.35
N PRO A 61 57.88 12.72 -101.60
CA PRO A 61 56.94 11.74 -102.25
C PRO A 61 57.58 10.71 -103.27
N VAL A 62 56.69 9.91 -103.91
CA VAL A 62 56.72 9.32 -105.28
C VAL A 62 57.01 7.81 -105.44
N LEU A 63 55.91 7.10 -105.74
CA LEU A 63 55.67 5.96 -106.65
C LEU A 63 56.69 4.81 -106.68
N THR A 64 56.28 3.64 -106.19
CA THR A 64 56.06 2.45 -107.04
C THR A 64 55.32 1.35 -106.27
N GLN A 65 54.40 0.71 -107.00
CA GLN A 65 53.25 -0.03 -106.53
C GLN A 65 53.61 -1.50 -106.28
N GLU A 66 54.39 -1.77 -105.25
CA GLU A 66 54.66 -3.14 -104.75
C GLU A 66 55.07 -3.16 -103.26
N LYS A 67 55.02 -2.01 -102.59
CA LYS A 67 55.45 -1.80 -101.19
C LYS A 67 54.29 -1.52 -100.22
N HIS A 68 53.05 -1.72 -100.65
CA HIS A 68 51.85 -1.45 -99.82
C HIS A 68 51.58 -2.53 -98.77
N ASN A 69 52.22 -3.71 -98.86
CA ASN A 69 52.05 -4.79 -97.89
C ASN A 69 53.06 -4.75 -96.73
N SER A 70 54.16 -3.99 -96.81
CA SER A 70 55.10 -3.84 -95.67
C SER A 70 54.70 -2.69 -94.75
N GLU A 71 54.27 -1.54 -95.29
CA GLU A 71 53.77 -0.42 -94.48
C GLU A 71 52.44 -0.78 -93.78
N VAL A 72 51.59 -1.61 -94.40
CA VAL A 72 50.39 -2.15 -93.74
C VAL A 72 50.77 -3.14 -92.63
N ASN A 73 51.82 -3.95 -92.80
CA ASN A 73 52.29 -4.85 -91.73
C ASN A 73 53.01 -4.13 -90.59
N ASP A 74 53.75 -3.05 -90.87
CA ASP A 74 54.37 -2.21 -89.86
C ASP A 74 53.30 -1.44 -89.07
N LEU A 75 52.29 -0.87 -89.75
CA LEU A 75 51.13 -0.26 -89.09
C LEU A 75 50.29 -1.25 -88.30
N ILE A 76 50.13 -2.51 -88.76
CA ILE A 76 49.44 -3.57 -88.01
C ILE A 76 50.23 -3.97 -86.76
N SER A 77 51.56 -4.00 -86.84
CA SER A 77 52.43 -4.31 -85.69
C SER A 77 52.42 -3.18 -84.67
N GLU A 78 52.44 -1.92 -85.13
CA GLU A 78 52.34 -0.74 -84.29
C GLU A 78 50.95 -0.62 -83.64
N LEU A 79 49.87 -1.01 -84.36
CA LEU A 79 48.52 -1.15 -83.80
C LEU A 79 48.44 -2.27 -82.75
N HIS A 80 49.14 -3.39 -82.96
CA HIS A 80 49.21 -4.47 -81.96
C HIS A 80 49.94 -4.03 -80.70
N GLU A 81 51.09 -3.34 -80.81
CA GLU A 81 51.81 -2.80 -79.66
C GLU A 81 50.99 -1.73 -78.91
N LEU A 82 50.27 -0.87 -79.64
CA LEU A 82 49.37 0.11 -79.03
C LEU A 82 48.18 -0.57 -78.34
N GLN A 83 47.64 -1.63 -78.93
CA GLN A 83 46.58 -2.41 -78.32
C GLN A 83 47.08 -3.14 -77.07
N GLU A 84 48.27 -3.73 -77.09
CA GLU A 84 48.87 -4.38 -75.92
C GLU A 84 49.20 -3.38 -74.80
N ARG A 85 49.70 -2.18 -75.14
CA ARG A 85 49.89 -1.10 -74.16
C ARG A 85 48.57 -0.57 -73.61
N PHE A 86 47.54 -0.49 -74.43
CA PHE A 86 46.20 -0.11 -73.97
C PHE A 86 45.64 -1.16 -73.01
N GLU A 87 45.80 -2.45 -73.32
CA GLU A 87 45.43 -3.55 -72.43
C GLU A 87 46.21 -3.49 -71.10
N GLN A 88 47.52 -3.22 -71.13
CA GLN A 88 48.33 -3.04 -69.91
C GLN A 88 47.91 -1.80 -69.10
N LEU A 89 47.59 -0.69 -69.75
CA LEU A 89 47.07 0.50 -69.07
C LEU A 89 45.70 0.25 -68.44
N THR A 90 44.81 -0.48 -69.12
CA THR A 90 43.51 -0.85 -68.55
C THR A 90 43.65 -1.82 -67.36
N LEU A 91 44.68 -2.66 -67.34
CA LEU A 91 45.01 -3.50 -66.18
C LEU A 91 45.51 -2.66 -65.00
N LEU A 92 46.41 -1.70 -65.25
CA LEU A 92 46.90 -0.78 -64.21
C LEU A 92 45.79 0.12 -63.65
N GLU A 93 44.90 0.64 -64.49
CA GLU A 93 43.74 1.42 -64.05
C GLU A 93 42.77 0.58 -63.19
N ARG A 94 42.67 -0.73 -63.48
CA ARG A 94 41.91 -1.66 -62.66
C ARG A 94 42.58 -1.92 -61.31
N GLU A 95 43.89 -2.12 -61.28
CA GLU A 95 44.65 -2.27 -60.04
C GLU A 95 44.59 -1.01 -59.16
N ASP A 96 44.72 0.19 -59.76
CA ASP A 96 44.58 1.45 -59.04
C ASP A 96 43.15 1.63 -58.48
N ALA A 97 42.12 1.19 -59.22
CA ALA A 97 40.74 1.19 -58.72
C ALA A 97 40.54 0.22 -57.54
N GLU A 98 41.17 -0.97 -57.58
CA GLU A 98 41.12 -1.95 -56.49
C GLU A 98 41.86 -1.43 -55.23
N VAL A 99 42.97 -0.70 -55.40
CA VAL A 99 43.68 -0.04 -54.27
C VAL A 99 42.83 1.05 -53.62
N VAL A 100 42.16 1.89 -54.42
CA VAL A 100 41.27 2.93 -53.90
C VAL A 100 40.07 2.33 -53.16
N GLU A 101 39.51 1.22 -53.66
CA GLU A 101 38.45 0.48 -52.97
C GLU A 101 38.94 -0.07 -51.63
N TRP A 102 40.13 -0.68 -51.60
CA TRP A 102 40.72 -1.21 -50.37
C TRP A 102 41.04 -0.12 -49.34
N GLU A 103 41.55 1.04 -49.76
CA GLU A 103 41.78 2.18 -48.87
C GLU A 103 40.48 2.73 -48.28
N SER A 104 39.41 2.77 -49.07
CA SER A 104 38.08 3.14 -48.60
C SER A 104 37.54 2.15 -47.57
N GLU A 105 37.65 0.84 -47.82
CA GLU A 105 37.26 -0.20 -46.87
C GLU A 105 38.06 -0.14 -45.57
N LYS A 106 39.36 0.11 -45.66
CA LYS A 106 40.25 0.27 -44.50
C LYS A 106 39.88 1.50 -43.67
N ALA A 107 39.55 2.61 -44.31
CA ALA A 107 39.06 3.80 -43.64
C ALA A 107 37.71 3.54 -42.95
N GLU A 108 36.80 2.80 -43.60
CA GLU A 108 35.52 2.40 -43.01
C GLU A 108 35.71 1.49 -41.79
N LEU A 109 36.59 0.49 -41.89
CA LEU A 109 36.93 -0.40 -40.77
C LEU A 109 37.56 0.35 -39.60
N LYS A 110 38.44 1.32 -39.87
CA LYS A 110 39.04 2.17 -38.83
C LYS A 110 37.98 3.01 -38.11
N ASN A 111 37.02 3.56 -38.85
CA ASN A 111 35.90 4.29 -38.26
C ASN A 111 35.01 3.38 -37.41
N LYS A 112 34.68 2.17 -37.90
CA LYS A 112 33.93 1.15 -37.14
C LYS A 112 34.66 0.73 -35.86
N LEU A 113 35.97 0.56 -35.91
CA LEU A 113 36.79 0.23 -34.74
C LEU A 113 36.73 1.36 -33.69
N HIS A 114 36.82 2.62 -34.15
CA HIS A 114 36.74 3.77 -33.26
C HIS A 114 35.36 3.90 -32.60
N THR A 115 34.27 3.70 -33.35
CA THR A 115 32.91 3.72 -32.77
C THR A 115 32.73 2.63 -31.72
N VAL A 116 33.21 1.41 -31.99
CA VAL A 116 33.15 0.31 -31.02
C VAL A 116 33.97 0.61 -29.76
N ALA A 117 35.15 1.22 -29.90
CA ALA A 117 35.97 1.62 -28.75
C ALA A 117 35.26 2.66 -27.87
N MET A 118 34.59 3.65 -28.48
CA MET A 118 33.80 4.64 -27.75
C MET A 118 32.62 4.01 -27.02
N GLU A 119 31.89 3.10 -27.67
CA GLU A 119 30.78 2.36 -27.05
C GLU A 119 31.26 1.52 -25.87
N GLN A 120 32.39 0.81 -26.01
CA GLN A 120 32.98 0.04 -24.91
C GLN A 120 33.35 0.91 -23.72
N GLN A 121 33.88 2.12 -23.95
CA GLN A 121 34.19 3.05 -22.89
C GLN A 121 32.92 3.55 -22.19
N GLN A 122 31.86 3.86 -22.95
CA GLN A 122 30.56 4.22 -22.39
C GLN A 122 29.96 3.10 -21.54
N TYR A 123 29.99 1.86 -22.03
CA TYR A 123 29.52 0.70 -21.26
C TYR A 123 30.31 0.49 -19.97
N LYS A 124 31.63 0.68 -19.98
CA LYS A 124 32.45 0.60 -18.76
C LYS A 124 32.07 1.67 -17.74
N MET A 125 31.81 2.91 -18.19
CA MET A 125 31.36 3.98 -17.30
C MET A 125 29.98 3.68 -16.70
N MET A 126 29.01 3.27 -17.54
CA MET A 126 27.68 2.89 -17.05
C MET A 126 27.74 1.71 -16.07
N LEU A 127 28.61 0.73 -16.31
CA LEU A 127 28.79 -0.40 -15.39
C LEU A 127 29.30 0.08 -14.03
N GLY A 128 30.31 0.96 -14.01
CA GLY A 128 30.84 1.53 -12.77
C GLY A 128 29.82 2.38 -12.00
N GLU A 129 28.99 3.16 -12.69
CA GLU A 129 27.89 3.91 -12.08
C GLU A 129 26.85 2.96 -11.47
N LYS A 130 26.49 1.90 -12.19
CA LYS A 130 25.54 0.89 -11.70
C LYS A 130 26.08 0.10 -10.52
N GLU A 131 27.37 -0.22 -10.49
CA GLU A 131 28.02 -0.84 -9.35
C GLU A 131 28.00 0.06 -8.12
N LYS A 132 28.27 1.37 -8.30
CA LYS A 132 28.19 2.35 -7.21
C LYS A 132 26.77 2.52 -6.67
N GLU A 133 25.78 2.61 -7.56
CA GLU A 133 24.36 2.67 -7.19
C GLU A 133 23.96 1.41 -6.39
N ASN A 134 24.39 0.23 -6.84
CA ASN A 134 24.12 -1.03 -6.16
C ASN A 134 24.75 -1.07 -4.76
N GLN A 135 25.99 -0.60 -4.60
CA GLN A 135 26.64 -0.49 -3.29
C GLN A 135 25.89 0.47 -2.35
N GLN A 136 25.39 1.59 -2.86
CA GLN A 136 24.61 2.54 -2.06
C GLN A 136 23.27 1.93 -1.61
N LEU A 137 22.58 1.22 -2.50
CA LEU A 137 21.33 0.52 -2.17
C LEU A 137 21.55 -0.58 -1.13
N LEU A 138 22.66 -1.33 -1.23
CA LEU A 138 23.02 -2.35 -0.23
C LEU A 138 23.25 -1.75 1.15
N THR A 139 23.95 -0.61 1.25
CA THR A 139 24.16 0.09 2.53
C THR A 139 22.84 0.58 3.10
N ALA A 140 21.99 1.23 2.28
CA ALA A 140 20.69 1.71 2.73
C ALA A 140 19.78 0.56 3.22
N LEU A 141 19.86 -0.62 2.59
CA LEU A 141 19.13 -1.81 3.02
C LEU A 141 19.64 -2.33 4.37
N HIS A 142 20.95 -2.33 4.61
CA HIS A 142 21.52 -2.71 5.89
C HIS A 142 21.11 -1.75 7.02
N ASP A 143 21.17 -0.44 6.77
CA ASP A 143 20.77 0.57 7.76
C ASP A 143 19.28 0.41 8.14
N ALA A 144 18.41 0.21 7.14
CA ALA A 144 16.99 -0.02 7.36
C ALA A 144 16.72 -1.33 8.13
N GLN A 145 17.49 -2.38 7.85
CA GLN A 145 17.38 -3.64 8.58
C GLN A 145 17.79 -3.47 10.05
N GLU A 146 18.89 -2.77 10.33
CA GLU A 146 19.36 -2.54 11.71
C GLU A 146 18.35 -1.70 12.52
N GLU A 147 17.74 -0.69 11.90
CA GLU A 147 16.69 0.10 12.55
C GLU A 147 15.45 -0.75 12.85
N LEU A 148 15.04 -1.61 11.92
CA LEU A 148 13.94 -2.56 12.13
C LEU A 148 14.26 -3.54 13.27
N GLU A 149 15.46 -4.13 13.30
CA GLU A 149 15.87 -5.03 14.38
C GLU A 149 15.86 -4.32 15.75
N ARG A 150 16.39 -3.10 15.84
CA ARG A 150 16.35 -2.29 17.07
C ARG A 150 14.92 -2.02 17.54
N SER A 151 14.03 -1.66 16.62
CA SER A 151 12.62 -1.42 16.93
C SER A 151 11.91 -2.69 17.42
N PHE A 152 12.22 -3.83 16.79
CA PHE A 152 11.67 -5.13 17.17
C PHE A 152 12.09 -5.54 18.59
N PHE A 153 13.38 -5.41 18.93
CA PHE A 153 13.86 -5.71 20.28
C PHE A 153 13.25 -4.79 21.35
N ALA A 154 13.12 -3.49 21.04
CA ALA A 154 12.46 -2.55 21.95
C ALA A 154 10.98 -2.93 22.19
N GLN A 155 10.28 -3.34 21.13
CA GLN A 155 8.90 -3.79 21.22
C GLN A 155 8.77 -5.10 22.01
N GLU A 156 9.66 -6.07 21.80
CA GLU A 156 9.63 -7.34 22.53
C GLU A 156 9.89 -7.14 24.04
N ALA A 157 10.82 -6.26 24.40
CA ALA A 157 11.07 -5.90 25.81
C ALA A 157 9.83 -5.24 26.45
N SER A 158 9.15 -4.35 25.73
CA SER A 158 7.88 -3.74 26.15
C SER A 158 6.79 -4.81 26.35
N ASP A 159 6.63 -5.71 25.38
CA ASP A 159 5.65 -6.80 25.42
C ASP A 159 5.93 -7.78 26.57
N ALA A 160 7.19 -8.05 26.87
CA ALA A 160 7.59 -8.89 28.01
C ALA A 160 7.26 -8.21 29.35
N GLY A 161 7.50 -6.90 29.46
CA GLY A 161 7.08 -6.07 30.59
C GLY A 161 5.57 -6.11 30.78
N GLN A 162 4.81 -5.86 29.72
CA GLN A 162 3.35 -5.90 29.71
C GLN A 162 2.81 -7.27 30.12
N ARG A 163 3.39 -8.36 29.60
CA ARG A 163 3.02 -9.73 29.99
C ARG A 163 3.30 -10.02 31.47
N ARG A 164 4.39 -9.50 32.04
CA ARG A 164 4.68 -9.64 33.47
C ARG A 164 3.68 -8.85 34.31
N LEU A 165 3.37 -7.63 33.91
CA LEU A 165 2.40 -6.78 34.58
C LEU A 165 0.99 -7.39 34.57
N ASN A 166 0.55 -7.86 33.40
CA ASN A 166 -0.72 -8.55 33.26
C ASN A 166 -0.82 -9.78 34.19
N ARG A 167 0.27 -10.57 34.31
CA ARG A 167 0.30 -11.71 35.26
C ARG A 167 0.20 -11.27 36.73
N LEU A 168 0.72 -10.10 37.09
CA LEU A 168 0.58 -9.55 38.45
C LEU A 168 -0.84 -9.06 38.70
N LEU A 169 -1.45 -8.38 37.72
CA LEU A 169 -2.83 -7.91 37.79
C LEU A 169 -3.85 -9.06 37.81
N GLU A 170 -3.59 -10.15 37.08
CA GLU A 170 -4.39 -11.37 37.16
C GLU A 170 -4.35 -12.00 38.57
N ARG A 171 -3.20 -11.93 39.24
CA ARG A 171 -3.04 -12.44 40.62
C ARG A 171 -3.60 -11.51 41.68
N HIS A 172 -3.60 -10.21 41.41
CA HIS A 172 -4.11 -9.18 42.31
C HIS A 172 -5.11 -8.28 41.57
N PRO A 173 -6.35 -8.76 41.33
CA PRO A 173 -7.36 -7.98 40.63
C PRO A 173 -7.79 -6.71 41.36
N ALA A 174 -7.43 -6.55 42.64
CA ALA A 174 -7.68 -5.34 43.43
C ALA A 174 -6.59 -4.26 43.28
N LEU A 175 -5.45 -4.59 42.65
CA LEU A 175 -4.36 -3.63 42.48
C LEU A 175 -4.72 -2.66 41.35
N TRP A 176 -4.90 -1.39 41.69
CA TRP A 176 -5.02 -0.31 40.72
C TRP A 176 -3.68 0.40 40.58
N GLU A 177 -3.08 0.29 39.39
CA GLU A 177 -1.74 0.82 39.12
C GLU A 177 -1.84 2.06 38.22
N PHE A 178 -1.21 3.13 38.70
CA PHE A 178 -1.01 4.40 38.01
C PHE A 178 0.24 5.07 38.60
N ASP A 179 0.91 5.91 37.83
CA ASP A 179 2.11 6.62 38.30
C ASP A 179 1.72 7.82 39.17
N THR A 180 0.90 8.72 38.62
CA THR A 180 0.39 9.88 39.37
C THR A 180 -1.13 9.98 39.34
N LEU A 181 -1.70 10.44 40.47
CA LEU A 181 -3.11 10.79 40.63
C LEU A 181 -3.19 12.22 41.15
N GLU A 182 -3.75 13.10 40.32
CA GLU A 182 -4.06 14.48 40.66
C GLU A 182 -5.58 14.65 40.71
N ILE A 183 -6.08 15.17 41.83
CA ILE A 183 -7.49 15.47 42.03
C ILE A 183 -7.60 16.96 42.32
N SER A 184 -8.39 17.66 41.51
CA SER A 184 -8.67 19.09 41.68
C SER A 184 -10.17 19.33 41.72
N HIS A 185 -10.61 20.24 42.57
CA HIS A 185 -11.99 20.70 42.57
C HIS A 185 -12.19 21.65 41.38
N ALA A 186 -13.13 21.33 40.48
CA ALA A 186 -13.49 22.21 39.38
C ALA A 186 -14.73 22.99 39.79
N ILE A 187 -14.53 24.20 40.35
CA ILE A 187 -15.65 25.08 40.67
C ILE A 187 -16.36 25.41 39.34
N THR A 188 -17.61 24.99 39.24
CA THR A 188 -18.51 25.36 38.13
C THR A 188 -19.59 26.26 38.73
N ASP A 189 -20.12 27.23 37.97
CA ASP A 189 -21.08 28.24 38.45
C ASP A 189 -22.45 27.68 38.92
N ASP A 190 -22.66 26.36 38.87
CA ASP A 190 -23.91 25.67 39.17
C ASP A 190 -23.78 24.81 40.47
N ASP A 191 -24.92 24.46 41.08
CA ASP A 191 -25.09 23.61 42.29
C ASP A 191 -24.51 22.16 42.18
N TYR A 192 -23.63 21.87 41.21
CA TYR A 192 -23.03 20.55 41.00
C TYR A 192 -21.67 20.44 41.66
N GLN A 193 -21.46 19.37 42.44
CA GLN A 193 -20.12 19.00 42.89
C GLN A 193 -19.36 18.35 41.73
N VAL A 194 -18.24 18.98 41.31
CA VAL A 194 -17.41 18.49 40.20
C VAL A 194 -15.97 18.24 40.68
N ALA A 195 -15.55 16.98 40.58
CA ALA A 195 -14.16 16.60 40.81
C ALA A 195 -13.47 16.33 39.46
N GLN A 196 -12.34 16.99 39.23
CA GLN A 196 -11.49 16.77 38.07
C GLN A 196 -10.37 15.80 38.46
N TRP A 197 -10.21 14.76 37.65
CA TRP A 197 -9.26 13.69 37.83
C TRP A 197 -8.24 13.71 36.69
N CYS A 198 -6.96 13.55 37.03
CA CYS A 198 -5.90 13.33 36.07
C CYS A 198 -5.02 12.18 36.56
N LEU A 199 -5.04 11.08 35.80
CA LEU A 199 -4.21 9.90 36.02
C LEU A 199 -3.16 9.82 34.92
N THR A 200 -1.93 9.44 35.27
CA THR A 200 -0.85 9.16 34.31
C THR A 200 -0.44 7.69 34.36
N ASP A 201 -0.11 7.14 33.18
CA ASP A 201 0.30 5.74 32.97
C ASP A 201 -0.57 4.75 33.75
N VAL A 202 -1.88 4.91 33.61
CA VAL A 202 -2.87 4.09 34.32
C VAL A 202 -3.13 2.79 33.57
N ASN A 203 -3.08 1.67 34.27
CA ASN A 203 -3.53 0.39 33.74
C ASN A 203 -5.00 0.15 34.09
N LEU A 204 -5.87 0.20 33.09
CA LEU A 204 -7.31 -0.05 33.21
C LEU A 204 -7.74 -1.09 32.18
N ASP A 205 -8.39 -2.15 32.67
CA ASP A 205 -8.88 -3.27 31.85
C ASP A 205 -7.83 -3.81 30.85
N LYS A 206 -6.62 -4.09 31.34
CA LYS A 206 -5.47 -4.60 30.56
C LYS A 206 -4.91 -3.61 29.53
N ARG A 207 -5.34 -2.35 29.57
CA ARG A 207 -4.86 -1.28 28.69
C ARG A 207 -4.07 -0.26 29.49
N LEU A 208 -2.85 0.01 29.04
CA LEU A 208 -2.05 1.12 29.55
C LEU A 208 -2.49 2.41 28.86
N ILE A 209 -2.95 3.38 29.64
CA ILE A 209 -3.38 4.70 29.16
C ILE A 209 -2.41 5.72 29.73
N SER A 210 -1.59 6.32 28.86
CA SER A 210 -0.54 7.25 29.29
C SER A 210 -1.07 8.46 30.06
N LYS A 211 -2.27 8.94 29.69
CA LYS A 211 -2.92 10.03 30.41
C LYS A 211 -4.43 9.94 30.30
N LEU A 212 -5.10 9.74 31.43
CA LEU A 212 -6.55 9.70 31.52
C LEU A 212 -7.05 10.93 32.30
N ARG A 213 -7.78 11.81 31.63
CA ARG A 213 -8.44 12.97 32.23
C ARG A 213 -9.95 12.79 32.18
N PHE A 214 -10.61 13.00 33.30
CA PHE A 214 -12.07 12.94 33.37
C PHE A 214 -12.61 13.77 34.53
N ARG A 215 -13.90 14.07 34.48
CA ARG A 215 -14.63 14.73 35.57
C ARG A 215 -15.70 13.79 36.11
N THR A 216 -15.87 13.78 37.42
CA THR A 216 -17.07 13.21 38.04
C THR A 216 -17.98 14.35 38.45
N VAL A 217 -19.23 14.31 37.99
CA VAL A 217 -20.25 15.32 38.29
C VAL A 217 -21.35 14.66 39.10
N LEU A 218 -21.55 15.11 40.34
CA LEU A 218 -22.67 14.64 41.17
C LEU A 218 -23.89 15.53 40.94
N SER A 219 -24.98 14.92 40.46
CA SER A 219 -26.25 15.60 40.21
C SER A 219 -27.41 14.73 40.70
N ASN A 220 -28.23 15.26 41.60
CA ASN A 220 -29.38 14.57 42.18
C ASN A 220 -29.05 13.19 42.79
N GLY A 221 -27.84 13.04 43.36
CA GLY A 221 -27.37 11.79 43.97
C GLY A 221 -26.80 10.76 42.98
N ILE A 222 -26.78 11.02 41.67
CA ILE A 222 -26.10 10.17 40.69
C ILE A 222 -24.83 10.87 40.22
N VAL A 223 -23.75 10.09 40.12
CA VAL A 223 -22.50 10.55 39.51
C VAL A 223 -22.52 10.26 38.01
N GLY A 224 -22.22 11.27 37.20
CA GLY A 224 -21.83 11.11 35.80
C GLY A 224 -20.33 11.20 35.64
N ILE A 225 -19.77 10.50 34.65
CA ILE A 225 -18.35 10.58 34.28
C ILE A 225 -18.23 11.33 32.95
N ILE A 226 -17.38 12.34 32.86
CA ILE A 226 -17.12 13.08 31.63
C ILE A 226 -15.67 12.81 31.23
N ILE A 227 -15.45 12.01 30.20
CA ILE A 227 -14.10 11.70 29.69
C ILE A 227 -13.60 12.87 28.84
N GLN A 228 -12.36 13.28 29.04
CA GLN A 228 -11.74 14.39 28.31
C GLN A 228 -10.57 13.91 27.46
N ARG A 229 -10.50 14.36 26.21
CA ARG A 229 -9.34 14.14 25.33
C ARG A 229 -8.49 15.40 25.24
N ALA A 230 -7.16 15.22 25.28
CA ALA A 230 -6.21 16.33 25.32
C ALA A 230 -6.11 17.08 23.98
N ASP A 231 -6.22 16.36 22.87
CA ASP A 231 -6.22 16.90 21.52
C ASP A 231 -7.08 15.99 20.61
N GLN A 232 -7.57 16.53 19.49
CA GLN A 232 -8.25 15.75 18.46
C GLN A 232 -7.29 14.82 17.69
N SER A 233 -5.98 15.11 17.72
CA SER A 233 -4.95 14.43 16.91
C SER A 233 -4.07 13.43 17.68
N LEU A 234 -3.99 13.54 19.01
CA LEU A 234 -3.08 12.74 19.85
C LEU A 234 -3.85 11.78 20.76
N SER A 235 -3.40 10.51 20.75
CA SER A 235 -3.75 9.40 21.66
C SER A 235 -4.99 9.65 22.52
N SER A 236 -6.17 9.41 21.95
CA SER A 236 -7.43 9.46 22.70
C SER A 236 -7.39 8.46 23.85
N PRO A 237 -7.89 8.83 25.06
CA PRO A 237 -7.98 7.89 26.16
C PRO A 237 -8.96 6.75 25.84
N LEU A 238 -9.89 6.94 24.89
CA LEU A 238 -10.81 5.93 24.36
C LEU A 238 -10.28 5.35 23.05
N VAL A 239 -10.49 4.05 22.83
CA VAL A 239 -10.15 3.38 21.56
C VAL A 239 -11.06 3.87 20.43
N ARG A 240 -12.35 4.05 20.73
CA ARG A 240 -13.35 4.55 19.79
C ARG A 240 -14.03 5.79 20.34
N TRP A 241 -13.58 6.95 19.86
CA TRP A 241 -14.30 8.19 20.12
C TRP A 241 -15.56 8.26 19.23
N PRO A 242 -16.77 8.40 19.81
CA PRO A 242 -17.98 8.33 19.00
C PRO A 242 -18.08 9.47 17.99
N THR A 243 -18.57 9.16 16.79
CA THR A 243 -18.63 10.11 15.66
C THR A 243 -19.53 11.30 15.93
N THR A 244 -20.62 11.10 16.69
CA THR A 244 -21.51 12.18 17.16
C THR A 244 -20.78 13.20 18.04
N TYR A 245 -19.70 12.80 18.71
CA TYR A 245 -18.86 13.66 19.54
C TYR A 245 -17.51 13.99 18.88
N ALA A 246 -17.35 13.73 17.57
CA ALA A 246 -16.06 13.88 16.88
C ALA A 246 -15.46 15.29 16.98
N GLN A 247 -16.27 16.33 17.17
CA GLN A 247 -15.82 17.72 17.34
C GLN A 247 -15.70 18.16 18.80
N HIS A 248 -16.17 17.35 19.75
CA HIS A 248 -16.19 17.68 21.17
C HIS A 248 -14.94 17.15 21.88
N TYR A 249 -14.34 17.94 22.77
CA TYR A 249 -13.21 17.49 23.60
C TYR A 249 -13.63 16.63 24.79
N GLU A 250 -14.94 16.56 25.03
CA GLU A 250 -15.52 15.89 26.18
C GLU A 250 -16.60 14.92 25.73
N LEU A 251 -16.64 13.77 26.40
CA LEU A 251 -17.66 12.76 26.21
C LEU A 251 -18.44 12.61 27.52
N PRO A 252 -19.68 13.14 27.59
CA PRO A 252 -20.48 13.10 28.80
C PRO A 252 -21.15 11.72 28.97
N CYS A 253 -20.54 10.86 29.78
CA CYS A 253 -21.11 9.58 30.22
C CYS A 253 -22.00 9.81 31.46
N VAL A 254 -23.13 10.50 31.25
CA VAL A 254 -24.08 10.86 32.31
C VAL A 254 -25.39 10.11 32.10
N VAL A 255 -25.98 9.59 33.18
CA VAL A 255 -27.33 9.00 33.17
C VAL A 255 -28.35 10.06 33.55
N SER A 256 -29.36 10.29 32.69
CA SER A 256 -30.48 11.17 33.03
C SER A 256 -31.64 10.34 33.61
N ARG A 257 -32.01 10.59 34.89
CA ARG A 257 -33.20 9.98 35.53
C ARG A 257 -34.51 10.37 34.86
N ALA A 258 -34.56 11.51 34.16
CA ALA A 258 -35.80 12.07 33.61
C ALA A 258 -36.32 11.31 32.37
N SER A 259 -35.47 10.52 31.70
CA SER A 259 -35.90 9.64 30.61
C SER A 259 -36.14 8.24 31.13
N GLY A 260 -37.38 7.97 31.57
CA GLY A 260 -37.89 6.61 31.78
C GLY A 260 -37.99 5.77 30.49
N ALA A 261 -37.54 6.32 29.36
CA ALA A 261 -37.31 5.59 28.12
C ALA A 261 -35.80 5.49 27.92
N HIS A 262 -35.30 4.28 27.69
CA HIS A 262 -33.96 4.00 27.18
C HIS A 262 -33.70 4.84 25.92
N GLY A 263 -33.21 6.07 26.09
CA GLY A 263 -32.98 7.00 25.00
C GLY A 263 -31.98 6.40 24.03
N SER A 264 -32.37 6.31 22.76
CA SER A 264 -31.50 5.91 21.65
C SER A 264 -30.21 6.72 21.59
N ASP A 265 -30.20 7.90 22.19
CA ASP A 265 -29.14 8.90 22.07
C ASP A 265 -28.17 8.87 23.26
N ASN A 266 -28.26 7.86 24.14
CA ASN A 266 -27.30 7.76 25.22
C ASN A 266 -25.92 7.33 24.70
N VAL A 267 -24.88 8.09 25.08
CA VAL A 267 -23.46 7.82 24.82
C VAL A 267 -23.10 6.37 25.11
N PHE A 268 -23.69 5.75 26.13
CA PHE A 268 -23.40 4.36 26.47
C PHE A 268 -23.73 3.37 25.35
N ASN A 269 -24.64 3.67 24.42
CA ASN A 269 -24.98 2.75 23.33
C ASN A 269 -23.97 2.77 22.17
N ILE A 270 -23.15 3.82 22.07
CA ILE A 270 -22.19 4.03 20.97
C ILE A 270 -20.73 3.75 21.37
N LEU A 271 -20.49 3.42 22.64
CA LEU A 271 -19.16 3.02 23.13
C LEU A 271 -18.72 1.68 22.53
N GLY A 272 -17.43 1.59 22.21
CA GLY A 272 -16.77 0.32 21.88
C GLY A 272 -16.72 -0.64 23.08
N SER A 273 -16.32 -1.88 22.82
CA SER A 273 -16.23 -2.92 23.85
C SER A 273 -15.20 -2.57 24.92
N SER A 274 -13.99 -2.18 24.51
CA SER A 274 -12.90 -1.82 25.42
C SER A 274 -13.23 -0.58 26.23
N ASP A 275 -13.92 0.39 25.62
CA ASP A 275 -14.25 1.65 26.29
C ASP A 275 -15.42 1.49 27.27
N TRP A 276 -16.38 0.63 26.94
CA TRP A 276 -17.45 0.23 27.87
C TRP A 276 -16.87 -0.47 29.11
N ASN A 277 -16.02 -1.48 28.91
CA ASN A 277 -15.38 -2.20 30.01
C ASN A 277 -14.47 -1.28 30.83
N MET A 278 -13.75 -0.37 30.17
CA MET A 278 -12.93 0.63 30.87
C MET A 278 -13.77 1.54 31.77
N ILE A 279 -14.94 2.03 31.32
CA ILE A 279 -15.81 2.85 32.17
C ILE A 279 -16.33 2.05 33.37
N GLN A 280 -16.76 0.80 33.17
CA GLN A 280 -17.18 -0.07 34.27
C GLN A 280 -16.05 -0.32 35.27
N ALA A 281 -14.83 -0.58 34.77
CA ALA A 281 -13.64 -0.78 35.59
C ALA A 281 -13.27 0.50 36.36
N LEU A 282 -13.25 1.66 35.68
CA LEU A 282 -12.96 2.96 36.27
C LEU A 282 -13.93 3.28 37.40
N THR A 283 -15.24 3.09 37.18
CA THR A 283 -16.25 3.27 38.24
C THR A 283 -15.96 2.38 39.44
N GLY A 284 -15.67 1.09 39.21
CA GLY A 284 -15.30 0.16 40.29
C GLY A 284 -14.07 0.62 41.08
N ARG A 285 -13.03 1.06 40.37
CA ARG A 285 -11.78 1.54 40.98
C ARG A 285 -11.95 2.83 41.76
N LEU A 286 -12.77 3.75 41.29
CA LEU A 286 -13.08 4.97 42.02
C LEU A 286 -13.83 4.69 43.32
N ILE A 287 -14.79 3.75 43.31
CA ILE A 287 -15.49 3.30 44.52
C ILE A 287 -14.50 2.71 45.53
N GLU A 288 -13.57 1.86 45.06
CA GLU A 288 -12.52 1.27 45.90
C GLU A 288 -11.59 2.35 46.48
N LEU A 289 -11.15 3.31 45.66
CA LEU A 289 -10.26 4.39 46.07
C LEU A 289 -10.92 5.32 47.10
N LEU A 290 -12.18 5.70 46.89
CA LEU A 290 -12.95 6.53 47.82
C LEU A 290 -13.32 5.79 49.11
N ALA A 291 -13.32 4.45 49.11
CA ALA A 291 -13.53 3.66 50.32
C ALA A 291 -12.30 3.62 51.24
N ARG A 292 -11.11 4.02 50.74
CA ARG A 292 -9.89 4.02 51.55
C ARG A 292 -9.81 5.29 52.40
N SER A 293 -9.37 5.13 53.65
CA SER A 293 -9.26 6.23 54.62
C SER A 293 -8.15 7.23 54.30
N ASP A 294 -7.24 6.90 53.38
CA ASP A 294 -6.10 7.74 52.97
C ASP A 294 -6.41 8.64 51.76
N CYS A 295 -7.58 8.49 51.13
CA CYS A 295 -7.98 9.33 50.01
C CYS A 295 -8.29 10.76 50.47
N LYS A 296 -7.39 11.69 50.16
CA LYS A 296 -7.59 13.12 50.41
C LYS A 296 -8.26 13.78 49.21
N LEU A 297 -9.55 14.07 49.32
CA LEU A 297 -10.24 14.92 48.36
C LEU A 297 -10.01 16.41 48.69
N PRO A 298 -10.04 17.29 47.68
CA PRO A 298 -10.08 18.74 47.89
C PRO A 298 -11.25 19.18 48.78
N GLU A 299 -11.09 20.33 49.47
CA GLU A 299 -12.15 20.93 50.27
C GLU A 299 -13.40 21.21 49.42
N GLY A 300 -14.58 20.82 49.92
CA GLY A 300 -15.87 20.97 49.24
C GLY A 300 -16.38 19.72 48.53
N LEU A 301 -15.59 18.65 48.45
CA LEU A 301 -16.02 17.35 47.92
C LEU A 301 -16.21 16.33 49.04
N GLU A 302 -17.44 15.90 49.27
CA GLU A 302 -17.76 14.86 50.26
C GLU A 302 -17.52 13.47 49.66
N ALA A 303 -16.47 12.79 50.13
CA ALA A 303 -16.09 11.47 49.62
C ALA A 303 -17.21 10.42 49.74
N GLY A 304 -18.03 10.53 50.79
CA GLY A 304 -19.18 9.65 51.02
C GLY A 304 -20.25 9.81 49.95
N GLU A 305 -20.67 11.05 49.66
CA GLU A 305 -21.69 11.34 48.65
C GLU A 305 -21.24 10.92 47.26
N LEU A 306 -19.98 11.21 46.90
CA LEU A 306 -19.44 10.82 45.61
C LEU A 306 -19.35 9.30 45.46
N LYS A 307 -18.95 8.59 46.52
CA LYS A 307 -18.90 7.12 46.53
C LYS A 307 -20.30 6.52 46.37
N ASP A 308 -21.28 7.01 47.11
CA ASP A 308 -22.65 6.50 47.05
C ASP A 308 -23.27 6.73 45.67
N GLY A 309 -23.06 7.91 45.08
CA GLY A 309 -23.51 8.18 43.72
C GLY A 309 -22.78 7.38 42.63
N LEU A 310 -21.51 7.00 42.85
CA LEU A 310 -20.79 6.07 41.98
C LEU A 310 -21.30 4.62 42.11
N ILE A 311 -21.71 4.20 43.31
CA ILE A 311 -22.35 2.88 43.53
C ILE A 311 -23.67 2.82 42.74
N GLU A 312 -24.51 3.86 42.84
CA GLU A 312 -25.74 3.91 42.06
C GLU A 312 -25.45 3.93 40.55
N PHE A 313 -24.45 4.70 40.11
CA PHE A 313 -24.02 4.71 38.72
C PHE A 313 -23.57 3.32 38.24
N LYS A 314 -22.79 2.59 39.04
CA LYS A 314 -22.37 1.20 38.76
C LYS A 314 -23.59 0.28 38.63
N ASP A 315 -24.56 0.39 39.53
CA ASP A 315 -25.79 -0.41 39.48
C ASP A 315 -26.60 -0.13 38.20
N ILE A 316 -26.61 1.11 37.73
CA ILE A 316 -27.22 1.47 36.44
C ILE A 316 -26.45 0.83 35.27
N LEU A 317 -25.11 0.91 35.28
CA LEU A 317 -24.28 0.33 34.21
C LEU A 317 -24.43 -1.20 34.14
N THR A 318 -24.56 -1.89 35.27
CA THR A 318 -24.75 -3.36 35.29
C THR A 318 -26.12 -3.81 34.77
N LYS A 319 -27.15 -2.95 34.89
CA LYS A 319 -28.50 -3.18 34.36
C LYS A 319 -28.69 -2.59 32.96
N TRP A 320 -27.62 -2.05 32.36
CA TRP A 320 -27.70 -1.45 31.03
C TRP A 320 -28.06 -2.50 29.98
N PRO A 321 -28.91 -2.18 28.98
CA PRO A 321 -29.26 -3.13 27.93
C PRO A 321 -28.03 -3.71 27.21
N ASN A 322 -28.09 -4.99 26.87
CA ASN A 322 -27.08 -5.64 26.04
C ASN A 322 -27.14 -5.07 24.62
N VAL A 323 -26.19 -4.20 24.30
CA VAL A 323 -26.00 -3.63 22.96
C VAL A 323 -24.80 -4.31 22.32
N LEU A 324 -24.83 -4.50 20.99
CA LEU A 324 -23.66 -4.97 20.25
C LEU A 324 -22.59 -3.87 20.24
N ARG A 325 -21.43 -4.16 20.82
CA ARG A 325 -20.29 -3.24 20.90
C ARG A 325 -19.14 -3.78 20.06
N TYR A 326 -18.38 -2.87 19.48
CA TYR A 326 -17.15 -3.19 18.75
C TYR A 326 -16.18 -2.01 18.82
N ASP A 327 -14.89 -2.28 18.79
CA ASP A 327 -13.86 -1.24 18.87
C ASP A 327 -13.50 -0.67 17.51
N THR A 328 -13.47 -1.52 16.48
CA THR A 328 -13.06 -1.12 15.13
C THR A 328 -13.98 -1.73 14.09
N ILE A 329 -14.24 -0.95 13.05
CA ILE A 329 -14.97 -1.35 11.85
C ILE A 329 -14.12 -1.08 10.61
N ASP A 330 -14.05 -2.06 9.72
CA ASP A 330 -13.26 -2.01 8.48
C ASP A 330 -14.11 -2.50 7.29
N LEU A 331 -13.85 -1.93 6.11
CA LEU A 331 -14.33 -2.44 4.83
C LEU A 331 -13.25 -3.38 4.28
N TYR A 332 -13.60 -4.63 3.92
CA TYR A 332 -12.60 -5.61 3.46
C TYR A 332 -12.88 -6.22 2.08
N ASN A 333 -14.09 -6.08 1.55
CA ASN A 333 -14.43 -6.50 0.20
C ASN A 333 -15.64 -5.69 -0.29
N SER A 334 -15.70 -5.31 -1.56
CA SER A 334 -16.89 -4.75 -2.18
C SER A 334 -17.05 -5.43 -3.53
N LEU A 335 -18.25 -5.94 -3.80
CA LEU A 335 -18.55 -6.63 -5.06
C LEU A 335 -19.74 -5.98 -5.73
N GLU A 336 -19.56 -5.58 -6.98
CA GLU A 336 -20.60 -5.06 -7.85
C GLU A 336 -20.56 -5.89 -9.15
N THR A 337 -21.52 -6.78 -9.33
CA THR A 337 -21.56 -7.70 -10.48
C THR A 337 -22.98 -7.80 -11.03
N GLY A 338 -23.19 -7.19 -12.19
CA GLY A 338 -24.51 -7.09 -12.80
C GLY A 338 -25.49 -6.36 -11.89
N ASN A 339 -26.50 -7.09 -11.41
CA ASN A 339 -27.55 -6.57 -10.54
C ASN A 339 -27.23 -6.75 -9.04
N TYR A 340 -26.13 -7.42 -8.70
CA TYR A 340 -25.75 -7.72 -7.33
C TYR A 340 -24.73 -6.71 -6.82
N HIS A 341 -25.02 -6.13 -5.65
CA HIS A 341 -24.15 -5.18 -4.96
C HIS A 341 -23.95 -5.64 -3.52
N SER A 342 -22.71 -5.64 -3.04
CA SER A 342 -22.40 -5.98 -1.65
C SER A 342 -21.20 -5.22 -1.09
N ILE A 343 -21.22 -5.00 0.21
CA ILE A 343 -20.08 -4.55 1.01
C ILE A 343 -19.80 -5.54 2.14
N GLY A 344 -18.55 -5.97 2.24
CA GLY A 344 -17.99 -6.79 3.31
C GLY A 344 -17.48 -5.93 4.44
N ILE A 345 -18.03 -6.17 5.63
CA ILE A 345 -17.82 -5.40 6.86
C ILE A 345 -17.16 -6.32 7.88
N ARG A 346 -16.07 -5.84 8.47
CA ARG A 346 -15.37 -6.52 9.55
C ARG A 346 -15.48 -5.70 10.82
N LEU A 347 -16.01 -6.31 11.88
CA LEU A 347 -16.03 -5.76 13.23
C LEU A 347 -14.93 -6.43 14.06
N LYS A 348 -14.19 -5.68 14.86
CA LYS A 348 -13.13 -6.20 15.75
C LYS A 348 -13.41 -5.85 17.21
N SER A 349 -12.95 -6.73 18.12
CA SER A 349 -13.25 -6.68 19.56
C SER A 349 -14.76 -6.57 19.78
N LEU A 350 -15.49 -7.57 19.32
CA LEU A 350 -16.94 -7.58 19.36
C LEU A 350 -17.43 -8.07 20.72
N GLN A 351 -18.48 -7.44 21.26
CA GLN A 351 -19.08 -7.85 22.53
C GLN A 351 -20.60 -7.71 22.48
N LEU A 352 -21.31 -8.70 23.03
CA LEU A 352 -22.75 -8.65 23.27
C LEU A 352 -23.05 -9.28 24.62
N GLY A 353 -23.38 -8.43 25.61
CA GLY A 353 -23.48 -8.86 27.01
C GLY A 353 -22.14 -9.40 27.50
N ASP A 354 -22.16 -10.62 28.04
CA ASP A 354 -20.96 -11.31 28.56
C ASP A 354 -20.16 -12.05 27.47
N CYS A 355 -20.72 -12.17 26.27
CA CYS A 355 -20.04 -12.83 25.15
C CYS A 355 -19.11 -11.84 24.45
N SER A 356 -17.88 -12.27 24.16
CA SER A 356 -16.89 -11.48 23.42
C SER A 356 -16.21 -12.31 22.33
N TRP A 357 -15.91 -11.67 21.21
CA TRP A 357 -15.29 -12.28 20.05
C TRP A 357 -14.20 -11.38 19.48
N LYS A 358 -13.17 -11.98 18.88
CA LYS A 358 -12.06 -11.22 18.30
C LYS A 358 -12.50 -10.37 17.12
N HIS A 359 -13.31 -10.96 16.24
CA HIS A 359 -13.86 -10.28 15.08
C HIS A 359 -15.10 -11.00 14.55
N LEU A 360 -15.88 -10.31 13.72
CA LEU A 360 -16.93 -10.86 12.88
C LEU A 360 -16.82 -10.27 11.48
N ASP A 361 -16.88 -11.14 10.48
CA ASP A 361 -16.99 -10.78 9.08
C ASP A 361 -18.41 -11.06 8.60
N TYR A 362 -19.06 -10.08 7.98
CA TYR A 362 -20.36 -10.25 7.33
C TYR A 362 -20.49 -9.33 6.13
N ARG A 363 -21.49 -9.55 5.26
CA ARG A 363 -21.79 -8.65 4.14
C ARG A 363 -23.18 -8.06 4.26
N LEU A 364 -23.28 -6.78 3.92
CA LEU A 364 -24.54 -6.13 3.60
C LEU A 364 -24.67 -6.13 2.08
N ALA A 365 -25.75 -6.71 1.56
CA ALA A 365 -25.93 -6.91 0.12
C ALA A 365 -27.35 -6.57 -0.34
N THR A 366 -27.48 -6.34 -1.63
CA THR A 366 -28.76 -6.12 -2.30
C THR A 366 -28.69 -6.58 -3.75
N VAL A 367 -29.85 -6.98 -4.29
CA VAL A 367 -30.03 -7.22 -5.73
C VAL A 367 -30.98 -6.15 -6.26
N SER A 368 -30.54 -5.42 -7.29
CA SER A 368 -31.30 -4.35 -7.92
C SER A 368 -31.63 -4.71 -9.37
N GLU A 369 -32.91 -4.75 -9.71
CA GLU A 369 -33.31 -4.94 -11.11
C GLU A 369 -32.98 -3.67 -11.94
N PRO A 370 -32.65 -3.81 -13.23
CA PRO A 370 -32.39 -2.65 -14.09
C PRO A 370 -33.54 -1.64 -14.07
N GLY A 371 -33.24 -0.38 -13.74
CA GLY A 371 -34.22 0.71 -13.68
C GLY A 371 -35.07 0.75 -12.40
N LYS A 372 -34.74 -0.03 -11.37
CA LYS A 372 -35.40 -0.02 -10.06
C LYS A 372 -34.52 0.58 -8.95
N SER A 373 -35.05 0.68 -7.74
CA SER A 373 -34.33 1.21 -6.58
C SER A 373 -33.23 0.26 -6.10
N PHE A 374 -32.19 0.81 -5.48
CA PHE A 374 -31.03 0.07 -4.97
C PHE A 374 -31.38 -0.97 -3.89
N ASP A 375 -32.49 -0.80 -3.17
CA ASP A 375 -32.80 -1.50 -1.92
C ASP A 375 -33.90 -2.57 -2.02
N GLN A 376 -34.22 -3.04 -3.22
CA GLN A 376 -35.38 -3.93 -3.43
C GLN A 376 -35.29 -5.26 -2.69
N HIS A 377 -34.11 -5.85 -2.65
CA HIS A 377 -33.88 -7.18 -2.08
C HIS A 377 -32.70 -7.15 -1.10
N PRO A 378 -32.86 -6.50 0.08
CA PRO A 378 -31.81 -6.43 1.08
C PRO A 378 -31.46 -7.82 1.62
N ARG A 379 -30.17 -8.03 1.90
CA ARG A 379 -29.67 -9.28 2.45
C ARG A 379 -28.54 -9.02 3.45
N LEU A 380 -28.44 -9.89 4.45
CA LEU A 380 -27.24 -10.05 5.25
C LEU A 380 -26.63 -11.40 4.93
N GLU A 381 -25.33 -11.43 4.66
CA GLU A 381 -24.61 -12.66 4.38
C GLU A 381 -23.51 -12.90 5.42
N PHE A 382 -23.42 -14.13 5.90
CA PHE A 382 -22.45 -14.54 6.89
C PHE A 382 -21.60 -15.68 6.29
N PRO A 383 -20.31 -15.45 5.98
CA PRO A 383 -19.43 -16.49 5.49
C PRO A 383 -19.21 -17.57 6.55
N GLU A 384 -18.66 -18.73 6.18
CA GLU A 384 -18.38 -19.86 7.10
C GLU A 384 -17.64 -19.44 8.38
N LYS A 385 -16.69 -18.51 8.29
CA LYS A 385 -15.96 -17.99 9.46
C LYS A 385 -16.85 -17.34 10.52
N ALA A 386 -18.05 -16.89 10.16
CA ALA A 386 -19.00 -16.35 11.12
C ALA A 386 -19.54 -17.42 12.09
N SER A 387 -19.30 -18.72 11.85
CA SER A 387 -19.63 -19.81 12.76
C SER A 387 -18.91 -19.72 14.12
N GLU A 388 -17.82 -18.94 14.24
CA GLU A 388 -17.20 -18.62 15.53
C GLU A 388 -18.12 -17.74 16.43
N VAL A 389 -19.06 -17.02 15.81
CA VAL A 389 -20.00 -16.11 16.48
C VAL A 389 -21.41 -16.69 16.46
N LEU A 390 -21.87 -17.17 15.31
CA LEU A 390 -23.19 -17.77 15.08
C LEU A 390 -23.12 -19.28 15.23
N LYS A 391 -23.56 -19.82 16.36
CA LYS A 391 -23.40 -21.25 16.68
C LYS A 391 -24.27 -22.16 15.82
N SER A 392 -25.40 -21.65 15.37
CA SER A 392 -26.36 -22.30 14.47
C SER A 392 -26.11 -21.94 13.00
N TRP A 393 -24.87 -21.54 12.65
CA TRP A 393 -24.51 -21.27 11.25
C TRP A 393 -24.63 -22.53 10.38
N PHE A 394 -25.13 -22.36 9.15
CA PHE A 394 -25.18 -23.40 8.12
C PHE A 394 -25.09 -22.75 6.73
N ALA A 395 -24.60 -23.48 5.74
CA ALA A 395 -24.57 -23.02 4.35
C ALA A 395 -26.01 -23.05 3.77
N GLU A 396 -26.59 -21.87 3.47
CA GLU A 396 -27.82 -21.80 2.66
C GLU A 396 -27.49 -21.80 1.18
N ILE A 397 -26.34 -21.21 0.82
CA ILE A 397 -25.82 -21.12 -0.54
C ILE A 397 -24.39 -21.64 -0.56
N GLU A 398 -24.14 -22.55 -1.51
CA GLU A 398 -22.82 -23.07 -1.87
C GLU A 398 -22.58 -22.69 -3.34
N ASP A 399 -21.68 -21.74 -3.59
CA ASP A 399 -21.31 -21.30 -4.94
C ASP A 399 -19.81 -20.95 -5.03
N GLU A 400 -19.36 -20.47 -6.20
CA GLU A 400 -17.95 -20.11 -6.44
C GLU A 400 -17.43 -19.01 -5.49
N HIS A 401 -18.30 -18.28 -4.80
CA HIS A 401 -17.93 -17.26 -3.81
C HIS A 401 -17.84 -17.80 -2.38
N GLY A 402 -18.02 -19.12 -2.23
CA GLY A 402 -17.91 -19.86 -0.97
C GLY A 402 -19.22 -19.94 -0.19
N ASP A 403 -19.22 -20.86 0.76
CA ASP A 403 -20.37 -21.19 1.58
C ASP A 403 -20.76 -20.02 2.48
N ARG A 404 -22.06 -19.69 2.47
CA ARG A 404 -22.61 -18.60 3.28
C ARG A 404 -24.01 -18.89 3.78
N LEU A 405 -24.30 -18.38 4.96
CA LEU A 405 -25.66 -18.20 5.47
C LEU A 405 -26.16 -16.86 4.95
N GLU A 406 -27.26 -16.85 4.20
CA GLU A 406 -27.87 -15.63 3.68
C GLU A 406 -29.25 -15.42 4.33
N LEU A 407 -29.48 -14.23 4.88
CA LEU A 407 -30.75 -13.82 5.45
C LEU A 407 -31.36 -12.74 4.56
N ARG A 408 -32.42 -13.11 3.84
CA ARG A 408 -33.13 -12.22 2.91
C ARG A 408 -34.22 -11.42 3.63
N PHE A 409 -34.37 -10.17 3.21
CA PHE A 409 -35.43 -9.26 3.63
C PHE A 409 -36.26 -8.85 2.41
N ALA A 410 -37.55 -8.58 2.64
CA ALA A 410 -38.41 -7.97 1.64
C ALA A 410 -39.40 -7.02 2.31
N GLN A 411 -39.65 -5.88 1.66
CA GLN A 411 -40.66 -4.94 2.15
C GLN A 411 -42.07 -5.55 2.04
N PRO A 412 -43.00 -5.17 2.94
CA PRO A 412 -42.85 -4.18 4.01
C PRO A 412 -42.31 -4.72 5.36
N ASN A 413 -42.26 -6.04 5.53
CA ASN A 413 -42.08 -6.72 6.83
C ASN A 413 -41.69 -8.22 6.68
N MET A 414 -41.19 -8.65 5.52
CA MET A 414 -40.87 -10.05 5.25
C MET A 414 -39.39 -10.34 5.53
N ILE A 415 -39.14 -11.45 6.21
CA ILE A 415 -37.81 -12.02 6.47
C ILE A 415 -37.88 -13.47 6.00
N ASP A 416 -36.78 -14.03 5.49
CA ASP A 416 -36.71 -15.47 5.21
C ASP A 416 -36.97 -16.27 6.50
N THR A 417 -38.22 -16.70 6.69
CA THR A 417 -38.64 -17.40 7.90
C THR A 417 -38.00 -18.77 8.04
N ARG A 418 -37.58 -19.40 6.93
CA ARG A 418 -36.93 -20.71 6.99
C ARG A 418 -35.55 -20.56 7.61
N VAL A 419 -34.74 -19.63 7.09
CA VAL A 419 -33.42 -19.33 7.65
C VAL A 419 -33.56 -18.79 9.07
N TRP A 420 -34.47 -17.84 9.29
CA TRP A 420 -34.69 -17.24 10.61
C TRP A 420 -35.07 -18.25 11.70
N ASN A 421 -35.91 -19.24 11.37
CA ASN A 421 -36.34 -20.26 12.33
C ASN A 421 -35.30 -21.36 12.55
N ALA A 422 -34.36 -21.55 11.62
CA ALA A 422 -33.26 -22.50 11.76
C ALA A 422 -32.18 -22.01 12.73
N LEU A 423 -32.03 -20.69 12.89
CA LEU A 423 -31.13 -20.08 13.87
C LEU A 423 -31.66 -20.29 15.29
N ASP A 424 -30.79 -20.49 16.27
CA ASP A 424 -31.18 -20.51 17.68
C ASP A 424 -31.56 -19.10 18.22
N GLY A 425 -31.97 -19.03 19.49
CA GLY A 425 -32.41 -17.78 20.10
C GLY A 425 -31.27 -16.76 20.31
N ASP A 426 -30.06 -17.24 20.61
CA ASP A 426 -28.91 -16.39 20.88
C ASP A 426 -28.39 -15.77 19.58
N ASP A 427 -28.31 -16.56 18.50
CA ASP A 427 -27.93 -16.12 17.16
C ASP A 427 -28.96 -15.14 16.58
N ARG A 428 -30.26 -15.40 16.80
CA ARG A 428 -31.31 -14.44 16.43
C ARG A 428 -31.13 -13.13 17.19
N LEU A 429 -30.91 -13.17 18.50
CA LEU A 429 -30.66 -11.97 19.31
C LEU A 429 -29.42 -11.22 18.81
N PHE A 430 -28.35 -11.93 18.48
CA PHE A 430 -27.14 -11.37 17.91
C PHE A 430 -27.41 -10.63 16.60
N ILE A 431 -28.12 -11.26 15.66
CA ILE A 431 -28.46 -10.64 14.37
C ILE A 431 -29.39 -9.43 14.56
N VAL A 432 -30.35 -9.49 15.49
CA VAL A 432 -31.17 -8.32 15.84
C VAL A 432 -30.30 -7.17 16.32
N SER A 433 -29.34 -7.44 17.21
CA SER A 433 -28.41 -6.43 17.74
C SER A 433 -27.48 -5.88 16.66
N LEU A 434 -27.03 -6.72 15.73
CA LEU A 434 -26.27 -6.31 14.54
C LEU A 434 -27.10 -5.36 13.69
N ILE A 435 -28.34 -5.73 13.35
CA ILE A 435 -29.26 -4.89 12.56
C ILE A 435 -29.55 -3.56 13.27
N ALA A 436 -29.72 -3.58 14.59
CA ALA A 436 -29.99 -2.38 15.38
C ALA A 436 -28.87 -1.33 15.28
N SER A 437 -27.62 -1.80 15.12
CA SER A 437 -26.40 -0.97 15.02
C SER A 437 -25.98 -0.63 13.58
N LEU A 438 -26.66 -1.15 12.54
CA LEU A 438 -26.25 -0.95 11.14
C LEU A 438 -26.13 0.53 10.73
N ASP A 439 -27.04 1.40 11.15
CA ASP A 439 -26.95 2.83 10.77
C ASP A 439 -25.68 3.48 11.34
N THR A 440 -25.34 3.20 12.60
CA THR A 440 -24.09 3.66 13.22
C THR A 440 -22.88 3.10 12.48
N GLN A 441 -22.90 1.81 12.14
CA GLN A 441 -21.83 1.17 11.36
C GLN A 441 -21.64 1.84 10.00
N MET A 442 -22.73 2.12 9.28
CA MET A 442 -22.67 2.77 7.97
C MET A 442 -22.18 4.22 8.06
N MET A 443 -22.56 4.96 9.11
CA MET A 443 -22.04 6.31 9.36
C MET A 443 -20.53 6.31 9.59
N GLU A 444 -20.02 5.34 10.35
CA GLU A 444 -18.59 5.21 10.63
C GLU A 444 -17.79 4.82 9.38
N LEU A 445 -18.29 3.86 8.61
CA LEU A 445 -17.68 3.49 7.33
C LEU A 445 -17.69 4.66 6.34
N GLN A 446 -18.79 5.42 6.25
CA GLN A 446 -18.86 6.61 5.42
C GLN A 446 -17.83 7.65 5.84
N GLN A 447 -17.65 7.90 7.14
CA GLN A 447 -16.65 8.86 7.62
C GLN A 447 -15.22 8.38 7.31
N LYS A 448 -14.93 7.10 7.56
CA LYS A 448 -13.60 6.50 7.38
C LYS A 448 -13.21 6.33 5.91
N TYR A 449 -14.17 6.08 5.03
CA TYR A 449 -13.97 5.79 3.61
C TYR A 449 -14.74 6.76 2.70
N SER A 450 -14.84 8.03 3.12
CA SER A 450 -15.62 9.07 2.43
C SER A 450 -15.14 9.32 1.00
N SER A 451 -13.85 9.18 0.73
CA SER A 451 -13.26 9.34 -0.62
C SER A 451 -13.33 8.09 -1.49
N ALA A 452 -13.55 6.91 -0.89
CA ALA A 452 -13.51 5.64 -1.63
C ALA A 452 -14.81 5.37 -2.40
N ARG A 453 -15.94 5.90 -1.93
CA ARG A 453 -17.27 5.64 -2.51
C ARG A 453 -18.20 6.84 -2.36
N ASN A 454 -19.04 7.07 -3.36
CA ASN A 454 -20.01 8.17 -3.37
C ASN A 454 -21.46 7.72 -3.05
N ASP A 455 -21.71 6.40 -2.96
CA ASP A 455 -23.03 5.79 -2.82
C ASP A 455 -23.40 5.44 -1.37
N TRP A 456 -22.65 5.96 -0.38
CA TRP A 456 -22.88 5.69 1.04
C TRP A 456 -24.33 5.94 1.50
N GLN A 457 -25.00 6.93 0.91
CA GLN A 457 -26.40 7.21 1.22
C GLN A 457 -27.33 6.04 0.89
N SER A 458 -27.06 5.32 -0.21
CA SER A 458 -27.82 4.13 -0.62
C SER A 458 -27.62 2.98 0.37
N TRP A 459 -26.39 2.77 0.85
CA TRP A 459 -26.08 1.76 1.86
C TRP A 459 -26.69 2.08 3.23
N ARG A 460 -26.67 3.35 3.64
CA ARG A 460 -27.36 3.80 4.85
C ARG A 460 -28.86 3.56 4.77
N TYR A 461 -29.45 3.89 3.62
CA TYR A 461 -30.87 3.63 3.37
C TYR A 461 -31.17 2.12 3.45
N LEU A 462 -30.36 1.28 2.81
CA LEU A 462 -30.50 -0.17 2.85
C LEU A 462 -30.48 -0.72 4.30
N GLY A 463 -29.52 -0.27 5.13
CA GLY A 463 -29.46 -0.65 6.54
C GLY A 463 -30.69 -0.21 7.35
N SER A 464 -31.18 1.02 7.10
CA SER A 464 -32.41 1.53 7.72
C SER A 464 -33.66 0.75 7.28
N SER A 465 -33.74 0.37 6.00
CA SER A 465 -34.81 -0.47 5.45
C SER A 465 -34.85 -1.84 6.13
N ILE A 466 -33.70 -2.52 6.30
CA ILE A 466 -33.62 -3.81 7.02
C ILE A 466 -34.13 -3.66 8.46
N LYS A 467 -33.67 -2.63 9.18
CA LYS A 467 -34.09 -2.36 10.56
C LYS A 467 -35.61 -2.11 10.65
N THR A 468 -36.18 -1.40 9.69
CA THR A 468 -37.61 -1.12 9.62
C THR A 468 -38.43 -2.39 9.37
N ILE A 469 -37.99 -3.24 8.44
CA ILE A 469 -38.63 -4.53 8.13
C ILE A 469 -38.69 -5.42 9.40
N LEU A 470 -37.56 -5.55 10.11
CA LEU A 470 -37.47 -6.34 11.34
C LEU A 470 -38.36 -5.81 12.47
N THR A 471 -38.39 -4.49 12.67
CA THR A 471 -39.19 -3.84 13.71
C THR A 471 -40.69 -4.06 13.47
N ARG A 472 -41.14 -3.96 12.21
CA ARG A 472 -42.53 -4.19 11.83
C ARG A 472 -42.93 -5.66 12.05
N LYS A 473 -42.10 -6.60 11.62
CA LYS A 473 -42.35 -8.05 11.81
C LYS A 473 -42.51 -8.42 13.29
N SER A 474 -41.68 -7.83 14.15
CA SER A 474 -41.73 -8.04 15.59
C SER A 474 -43.04 -7.49 16.20
N THR A 475 -43.45 -6.29 15.76
CA THR A 475 -44.68 -5.64 16.24
C THR A 475 -45.95 -6.41 15.85
N GLU A 476 -46.00 -6.94 14.63
CA GLU A 476 -47.13 -7.76 14.17
C GLU A 476 -47.24 -9.08 14.92
N SER A 477 -46.10 -9.74 15.17
CA SER A 477 -46.07 -10.99 15.92
C SER A 477 -46.56 -10.79 17.36
N GLN A 478 -46.21 -9.65 18.00
CA GLN A 478 -46.73 -9.28 19.33
C GLN A 478 -48.23 -8.96 19.32
N LYS A 479 -48.76 -8.36 18.25
CA LYS A 479 -50.20 -8.12 18.11
C LYS A 479 -50.98 -9.43 17.98
N LEU A 480 -50.47 -10.38 17.21
CA LEU A 480 -51.10 -11.70 17.00
C LEU A 480 -51.08 -12.60 18.26
N GLN A 481 -50.15 -12.37 19.20
CA GLN A 481 -50.11 -13.10 20.48
C GLN A 481 -51.01 -12.51 21.57
N LYS A 482 -51.56 -11.29 21.38
CA LYS A 482 -52.45 -10.61 22.32
C LYS A 482 -53.94 -10.72 21.96
N VAL A 483 -54.24 -11.34 20.82
CA VAL A 483 -55.60 -11.71 20.36
C VAL A 483 -55.77 -13.20 20.61
#